data_AF-A0A5N0UV13-F1
#
_entry.id   AF-A0A5N0UV13-F1
#
_cell.length_a   1.000
_cell.length_b   1.000
_cell.length_c   1.000
_cell.angle_alpha   90.00
_cell.angle_beta   90.00
_cell.angle_gamma   90.00
#
_symmetry.space_group_name_H-M   'P 1'
#
loop_
_entity.id
_entity.type
_entity.pdbx_description
1 polymer ?
#
loop_
_entity_poly.entity_id
_entity_poly.type
_entity_poly.pdbx_seq_one_letter_code
_entity_poly.pdbx_strand_id
1 'polypeptide(L)'
;MTLSWGQTLLVVLIVAAAVLGAGLIVILARATGPGADGGSVVRSWIAISLVLGLVMFTAFTFAVNDTSLRSALIGGLTASVGSAIAYYFSAKSSDQARQDLLNATIGTEAVPDLTGLDESQAATALGKTSLKLEVDPATPPDGRRVAQQNPPPGTQSPKGTSVVVRFGP
;
A
#
# COMPACT_ATOMS: atom_id res chain seq x y z
N MET A 1 18.70 -40.99 -14.15
CA MET A 1 17.67 -41.77 -14.88
C MET A 1 17.23 -40.94 -16.06
N THR A 2 17.71 -41.25 -17.26
CA THR A 2 17.34 -40.55 -18.50
C THR A 2 15.86 -40.81 -18.78
N LEU A 3 15.05 -39.76 -18.86
CA LEU A 3 13.65 -39.87 -19.29
C LEU A 3 13.61 -40.62 -20.62
N SER A 4 12.74 -41.63 -20.71
CA SER A 4 12.53 -42.33 -21.98
C SER A 4 12.05 -41.32 -23.02
N TRP A 5 12.39 -41.53 -24.29
CA TRP A 5 12.01 -40.67 -25.41
C TRP A 5 10.51 -40.31 -25.41
N GLY A 6 9.66 -41.26 -25.00
CA GLY A 6 8.22 -41.04 -24.86
C GLY A 6 7.84 -40.09 -23.72
N GLN A 7 8.57 -40.08 -22.61
CA GLN A 7 8.33 -39.17 -21.49
C GLN A 7 8.77 -37.75 -21.81
N THR A 8 9.86 -37.58 -22.56
CA THR A 8 10.29 -36.27 -23.06
C THR A 8 9.22 -35.68 -23.98
N LEU A 9 8.69 -36.49 -24.91
CA LEU A 9 7.58 -36.08 -25.77
C LEU A 9 6.33 -35.70 -24.97
N LEU A 10 5.97 -36.49 -23.95
CA LEU A 10 4.80 -36.22 -23.10
C LEU A 10 4.95 -34.89 -22.35
N VAL A 11 6.14 -34.63 -21.79
CA VAL A 11 6.43 -33.35 -21.11
C VAL A 11 6.35 -32.18 -22.09
N VAL A 12 6.91 -32.31 -23.30
CA VAL A 12 6.79 -31.28 -24.35
C VAL A 12 5.33 -31.05 -24.72
N LEU A 13 4.51 -32.10 -24.79
CA LEU A 13 3.09 -32.01 -25.12
C LEU A 13 2.27 -31.33 -24.02
N ILE A 14 2.54 -31.64 -22.74
CA ILE A 14 1.90 -30.98 -21.60
C ILE A 14 2.26 -29.49 -21.57
N VAL A 15 3.53 -29.17 -21.79
CA VAL A 15 4.01 -27.78 -21.82
C VAL A 15 3.39 -27.03 -23.00
N ALA A 16 3.36 -27.63 -24.18
CA ALA A 16 2.71 -27.06 -25.36
C ALA A 16 1.21 -26.85 -25.12
N ALA A 17 0.51 -27.80 -24.50
CA ALA A 17 -0.90 -27.69 -24.16
C ALA A 17 -1.16 -26.60 -23.11
N ALA A 18 -0.28 -26.46 -22.11
CA ALA A 18 -0.38 -25.40 -21.10
C ALA A 18 -0.13 -24.00 -21.72
N VAL A 19 0.84 -23.89 -22.63
CA VAL A 19 1.13 -22.66 -23.38
C VAL A 19 -0.04 -22.29 -24.28
N LEU A 20 -0.56 -23.24 -25.05
CA LEU A 20 -1.73 -23.03 -25.91
C LEU A 20 -2.96 -22.70 -25.08
N GLY A 21 -3.16 -23.37 -23.94
CA GLY A 21 -4.26 -23.09 -23.01
C GLY A 21 -4.18 -21.68 -22.42
N ALA A 22 -3.01 -21.26 -21.93
CA ALA A 22 -2.79 -19.91 -21.43
C ALA A 22 -2.97 -18.86 -22.54
N GLY A 23 -2.44 -19.10 -23.74
CA GLY A 23 -2.63 -18.22 -24.89
C GLY A 23 -4.09 -18.13 -25.33
N LEU A 24 -4.82 -19.25 -25.31
CA LEU A 24 -6.24 -19.32 -25.63
C LEU A 24 -7.09 -18.57 -24.61
N ILE A 25 -6.80 -18.72 -23.31
CA ILE A 25 -7.46 -17.98 -22.21
C ILE A 25 -7.28 -16.47 -22.41
N VAL A 26 -6.09 -16.00 -22.81
CA VAL A 26 -5.81 -14.59 -23.08
C VAL A 26 -6.55 -14.07 -24.32
N ILE A 27 -6.62 -14.88 -25.39
CA ILE A 27 -7.36 -14.53 -26.61
C ILE A 27 -8.88 -14.45 -26.33
N LEU A 28 -9.42 -15.38 -25.54
CA LEU A 28 -10.81 -15.35 -25.12
C LEU A 28 -11.12 -14.18 -24.18
N ALA A 29 -10.22 -13.87 -23.24
CA ALA A 29 -10.35 -12.68 -22.38
C ALA A 29 -10.29 -11.37 -23.16
N ARG A 30 -9.55 -11.34 -24.29
CA ARG A 30 -9.54 -10.23 -25.24
C ARG A 30 -10.84 -10.13 -26.05
N ALA A 31 -11.43 -11.26 -26.43
CA ALA A 31 -12.62 -11.29 -27.30
C ALA A 31 -13.91 -10.89 -26.56
N THR A 32 -13.95 -11.01 -25.23
CA THR A 32 -15.12 -10.68 -24.40
C THR A 32 -15.07 -9.30 -23.73
N GLY A 33 -14.00 -8.51 -23.93
CA GLY A 33 -13.87 -7.16 -23.38
C GLY A 33 -14.45 -6.07 -24.29
N PRO A 34 -15.51 -5.34 -23.90
CA PRO A 34 -16.01 -4.19 -24.64
C PRO A 34 -15.26 -2.92 -24.23
N GLY A 35 -14.75 -2.15 -25.21
CA GLY A 35 -14.35 -0.74 -25.02
C GLY A 35 -12.86 -0.47 -25.08
N ALA A 36 -12.42 0.11 -26.21
CA ALA A 36 -11.07 0.57 -26.44
C ALA A 36 -10.81 1.93 -25.78
N ASP A 37 -10.48 1.92 -24.48
CA ASP A 37 -9.81 3.06 -23.85
C ASP A 37 -8.29 2.92 -24.04
N GLY A 38 -7.61 3.90 -24.63
CA GLY A 38 -6.19 3.82 -25.02
C GLY A 38 -5.22 3.45 -23.88
N GLY A 39 -5.61 3.65 -22.62
CA GLY A 39 -4.85 3.18 -21.44
C GLY A 39 -4.84 1.65 -21.26
N SER A 40 -5.85 0.95 -21.81
CA SER A 40 -5.94 -0.51 -21.81
C SER A 40 -4.96 -1.15 -22.81
N VAL A 41 -4.63 -0.45 -23.90
CA VAL A 41 -3.78 -0.99 -24.98
C VAL A 41 -2.35 -1.16 -24.48
N VAL A 42 -1.79 -0.18 -23.77
CA VAL A 42 -0.45 -0.27 -23.19
C VAL A 42 -0.39 -1.35 -22.11
N ARG A 43 -1.41 -1.42 -21.25
CA ARG A 43 -1.52 -2.46 -20.21
C ARG A 43 -1.66 -3.86 -20.79
N SER A 44 -2.47 -4.02 -21.85
CA SER A 44 -2.66 -5.27 -22.58
C SER A 44 -1.39 -5.67 -23.34
N TRP A 45 -0.69 -4.72 -23.97
CA TRP A 45 0.57 -4.97 -24.68
C TRP A 45 1.68 -5.45 -23.73
N ILE A 46 1.84 -4.79 -22.58
CA ILE A 46 2.79 -5.23 -21.55
C ILE A 46 2.47 -6.66 -21.08
N ALA A 47 1.20 -6.96 -20.83
CA ALA A 47 0.78 -8.31 -20.44
C ALA A 47 1.11 -9.35 -21.53
N ILE A 48 0.86 -9.04 -22.80
CA ILE A 48 1.17 -9.92 -23.93
C ILE A 48 2.68 -10.17 -24.05
N SER A 49 3.51 -9.12 -23.97
CA SER A 49 4.97 -9.26 -24.01
C SER A 49 5.51 -10.10 -22.85
N LEU A 50 4.93 -9.96 -21.66
CA LEU A 50 5.34 -10.70 -20.46
C LEU A 50 4.99 -12.20 -20.59
N VAL A 51 3.79 -12.51 -21.09
CA VAL A 51 3.36 -13.89 -21.36
C VAL A 51 4.20 -14.53 -22.46
N LEU A 52 4.42 -13.84 -23.59
CA LEU A 52 5.29 -14.33 -24.67
C LEU A 52 6.71 -14.61 -24.19
N GLY A 53 7.29 -13.71 -23.39
CA GLY A 53 8.61 -13.91 -22.79
C GLY A 53 8.66 -15.13 -21.87
N LEU A 54 7.65 -15.35 -21.04
CA LEU A 54 7.56 -16.51 -20.15
C LEU A 54 7.43 -17.82 -20.94
N VAL A 55 6.62 -17.83 -21.99
CA VAL A 55 6.44 -18.99 -22.87
C VAL A 55 7.75 -19.32 -23.60
N MET A 56 8.42 -18.31 -24.17
CA MET A 56 9.70 -18.46 -24.85
C MET A 56 10.79 -18.96 -23.90
N PHE A 57 10.85 -18.44 -22.67
CA PHE A 57 11.78 -18.91 -21.64
C PHE A 57 11.52 -20.37 -21.24
N THR A 58 10.24 -20.75 -21.14
CA THR A 58 9.84 -22.14 -20.86
C THR A 58 10.30 -23.07 -21.97
N ALA A 59 10.05 -22.70 -23.24
CA ALA A 59 10.52 -23.45 -24.40
C ALA A 59 12.05 -23.59 -24.42
N PHE A 60 12.78 -22.51 -24.13
CA PHE A 60 14.25 -22.53 -24.05
C PHE A 60 14.76 -23.44 -22.93
N THR A 61 14.11 -23.43 -21.77
CA THR A 61 14.46 -24.30 -20.62
C THR A 61 14.31 -25.78 -20.94
N PHE A 62 13.34 -26.15 -21.79
CA PHE A 62 13.16 -27.53 -22.25
C PHE A 62 14.06 -27.91 -23.44
N ALA A 63 14.42 -26.93 -24.29
CA ALA A 63 15.33 -27.15 -25.42
C ALA A 63 16.80 -27.29 -24.98
N VAL A 64 17.19 -26.70 -23.85
CA VAL A 64 18.54 -26.85 -23.27
C VAL A 64 18.65 -28.22 -22.59
N ASN A 65 19.40 -29.12 -23.24
CA ASN A 65 19.64 -30.48 -22.75
C ASN A 65 20.71 -30.54 -21.63
N ASP A 66 21.32 -29.40 -21.28
CA ASP A 66 22.42 -29.30 -20.34
C ASP A 66 21.91 -28.99 -18.91
N THR A 67 22.00 -29.98 -18.03
CA THR A 67 21.46 -29.93 -16.66
C THR A 67 22.06 -28.78 -15.84
N SER A 68 23.33 -28.46 -16.05
CA SER A 68 24.04 -27.41 -15.32
C SER A 68 23.53 -26.02 -15.70
N LEU A 69 23.40 -25.73 -17.00
CA LEU A 69 22.85 -24.46 -17.50
C LEU A 69 21.39 -24.29 -17.11
N ARG A 70 20.59 -25.36 -17.19
CA ARG A 70 19.19 -25.35 -16.76
C ARG A 70 19.04 -25.03 -15.27
N SER A 71 19.87 -25.63 -14.43
CA SER A 71 19.83 -25.39 -12.97
C SER A 71 20.22 -23.95 -12.63
N ALA A 72 21.23 -23.40 -13.34
CA ALA A 72 21.64 -22.01 -13.19
C ALA A 72 20.54 -21.03 -13.64
N LEU A 73 19.88 -21.29 -14.77
CA LEU A 73 18.78 -20.47 -15.28
C LEU A 73 17.57 -20.48 -14.33
N ILE A 74 17.18 -21.64 -13.81
CA ILE A 74 16.08 -21.77 -12.84
C ILE A 74 16.43 -21.06 -11.53
N GLY A 75 17.67 -21.22 -11.05
CA GLY A 75 18.16 -20.52 -9.85
C GLY A 75 18.17 -19.00 -10.03
N GLY A 76 18.67 -18.51 -11.17
CA GLY A 76 18.71 -17.09 -11.50
C GLY A 76 17.32 -16.45 -11.64
N LEU A 77 16.37 -17.15 -12.27
CA LEU A 77 14.98 -16.71 -12.35
C LEU A 77 14.35 -16.62 -10.96
N THR A 78 14.52 -17.67 -10.13
CA THR A 78 13.97 -17.71 -8.77
C THR A 78 14.52 -16.56 -7.93
N ALA A 79 15.83 -16.28 -8.03
CA ALA A 79 16.45 -15.15 -7.35
C ALA A 79 15.90 -13.80 -7.84
N SER A 80 15.71 -13.64 -9.15
CA SER A 80 15.19 -12.40 -9.74
C SER A 80 13.75 -12.12 -9.32
N VAL A 81 12.89 -13.15 -9.32
CA VAL A 81 11.51 -13.05 -8.85
C VAL A 81 11.46 -12.75 -7.34
N GLY A 82 12.29 -13.41 -6.54
CA GLY A 82 12.40 -13.13 -5.10
C GLY A 82 12.81 -11.69 -4.80
N SER A 83 13.79 -11.16 -5.55
CA SER A 83 14.23 -9.76 -5.44
C SER A 83 13.10 -8.78 -5.78
N ALA A 84 12.34 -9.03 -6.86
CA ALA A 84 11.22 -8.18 -7.25
C ALA A 84 10.11 -8.14 -6.18
N ILE A 85 9.77 -9.29 -5.60
CA ILE A 85 8.78 -9.38 -4.52
C ILE A 85 9.27 -8.65 -3.26
N ALA A 86 10.53 -8.86 -2.87
CA ALA A 86 11.13 -8.19 -1.71
C ALA A 86 11.15 -6.66 -1.89
N TYR A 87 11.53 -6.19 -3.08
CA TYR A 87 11.51 -4.77 -3.41
C TYR A 87 10.09 -4.19 -3.36
N TYR A 88 9.09 -4.92 -3.88
CA TYR A 88 7.68 -4.47 -3.83
C TYR A 88 7.18 -4.28 -2.40
N PHE A 89 7.43 -5.24 -1.50
CA PHE A 89 7.01 -5.11 -0.10
C PHE A 89 7.80 -4.03 0.64
N SER A 90 9.10 -3.89 0.36
CA SER A 90 9.94 -2.82 0.93
C SER A 90 9.49 -1.43 0.47
N ALA A 91 9.13 -1.28 -0.80
CA ALA A 91 8.59 -0.03 -1.33
C ALA A 91 7.24 0.30 -0.67
N LYS A 92 6.33 -0.67 -0.60
CA LYS A 92 5.00 -0.46 -0.01
C LYS A 92 5.03 -0.10 1.48
N SER A 93 5.89 -0.76 2.28
CA SER A 93 6.03 -0.42 3.70
C SER A 93 6.61 0.99 3.90
N SER A 94 7.53 1.41 3.03
CA SER A 94 8.12 2.75 3.06
C SER A 94 7.09 3.84 2.74
N ASP A 95 6.21 3.61 1.77
CA ASP A 95 5.15 4.55 1.42
C ASP A 95 4.09 4.65 2.52
N GLN A 96 3.71 3.53 3.14
CA GLN A 96 2.80 3.54 4.30
C GLN A 96 3.40 4.32 5.48
N ALA A 97 4.69 4.14 5.77
CA ALA A 97 5.39 4.88 6.82
C ALA A 97 5.42 6.40 6.54
N ARG A 98 5.66 6.81 5.28
CA ARG A 98 5.60 8.24 4.90
C ARG A 98 4.21 8.82 5.09
N GLN A 99 3.17 8.07 4.72
CA GLN A 99 1.79 8.53 4.87
C GLN A 99 1.38 8.67 6.34
N ASP A 100 1.85 7.78 7.21
CA ASP A 100 1.65 7.90 8.65
C ASP A 100 2.36 9.13 9.23
N LEU A 101 3.59 9.43 8.79
CA LEU A 101 4.28 10.67 9.18
C LEU A 101 3.55 11.94 8.70
N LEU A 102 3.02 11.93 7.47
CA LEU A 102 2.21 13.03 6.95
C LEU A 102 0.92 13.19 7.76
N ASN A 103 0.23 12.10 8.06
CA ASN A 103 -0.97 12.14 8.91
C ASN A 103 -0.65 12.52 10.36
N ALA A 104 0.51 12.14 10.88
CA ALA A 104 0.95 12.55 12.20
C ALA A 104 1.23 14.06 12.26
N THR A 105 1.68 14.66 11.17
CA THR A 105 2.05 16.08 11.07
C THR A 105 0.88 16.98 10.64
N ILE A 106 0.01 16.51 9.74
CA ILE A 106 -1.07 17.28 9.08
C ILE A 106 -2.47 16.78 9.49
N GLY A 107 -2.55 15.65 10.21
CA GLY A 107 -3.83 15.06 10.59
C GLY A 107 -4.64 15.95 11.53
N THR A 108 -5.94 15.64 11.60
CA THR A 108 -6.88 16.26 12.52
C THR A 108 -7.02 15.40 13.78
N GLU A 109 -7.09 16.05 14.94
CA GLU A 109 -7.36 15.41 16.23
C GLU A 109 -8.66 16.01 16.81
N ALA A 110 -9.46 15.18 17.49
CA ALA A 110 -10.70 15.64 18.09
C ALA A 110 -10.39 16.52 19.31
N VAL A 111 -10.98 17.72 19.35
CA VAL A 111 -10.82 18.64 20.48
C VAL A 111 -11.50 18.03 21.73
N PRO A 112 -10.77 17.82 22.84
CA PRO A 112 -11.36 17.32 24.08
C PRO A 112 -12.37 18.31 24.66
N ASP A 113 -13.30 17.80 25.47
CA ASP A 113 -14.20 18.63 26.25
C ASP A 113 -13.46 19.14 27.50
N LEU A 114 -13.29 20.46 27.53
CA LEU A 114 -12.66 21.22 28.59
C LEU A 114 -13.69 22.00 29.40
N THR A 115 -14.96 21.98 29.01
CA THR A 115 -16.02 22.70 29.72
C THR A 115 -16.20 22.12 31.13
N GLY A 116 -16.30 23.01 32.11
CA GLY A 116 -16.41 22.61 33.53
C GLY A 116 -15.10 22.16 34.20
N LEU A 117 -13.97 22.13 33.49
CA LEU A 117 -12.65 21.87 34.07
C LEU A 117 -12.00 23.14 34.61
N ASP A 118 -11.12 22.97 35.60
CA ASP A 118 -10.20 24.01 36.08
C ASP A 118 -9.00 24.15 35.13
N GLU A 119 -8.25 25.26 35.20
CA GLU A 119 -7.12 25.53 34.28
C GLU A 119 -6.08 24.39 34.25
N SER A 120 -5.66 23.87 35.41
CA SER A 120 -4.68 22.80 35.49
C SER A 120 -5.19 21.48 34.88
N GLN A 121 -6.49 21.23 35.03
CA GLN A 121 -7.16 20.05 34.47
C GLN A 121 -7.30 20.19 32.95
N ALA A 122 -7.66 21.37 32.46
CA ALA A 122 -7.74 21.67 31.04
C ALA A 122 -6.37 21.59 30.36
N ALA A 123 -5.32 22.11 30.99
CA ALA A 123 -3.94 21.99 30.51
C ALA A 123 -3.47 20.53 30.47
N THR A 124 -3.84 19.73 31.47
CA THR A 124 -3.51 18.29 31.50
C THR A 124 -4.29 17.50 30.43
N ALA A 125 -5.55 17.85 30.18
CA ALA A 125 -6.37 17.22 29.16
C ALA A 125 -5.86 17.53 27.75
N LEU A 126 -5.54 18.79 27.45
CA LEU A 126 -4.96 19.20 26.16
C LEU A 126 -3.52 18.72 25.98
N GLY A 127 -2.72 18.62 27.04
CA GLY A 127 -1.34 18.11 26.97
C GLY A 127 -1.22 16.65 26.53
N LYS A 128 -2.33 15.90 26.52
CA LYS A 128 -2.41 14.54 25.93
C LYS A 128 -2.65 14.55 24.42
N THR A 129 -2.95 15.71 23.85
CA THR A 129 -3.23 15.92 22.43
C THR A 129 -2.14 16.78 21.79
N SER A 130 -2.16 16.92 20.47
CA SER A 130 -1.24 17.82 19.76
C SER A 130 -1.77 19.27 19.67
N LEU A 131 -2.79 19.63 20.46
CA LEU A 131 -3.45 20.94 20.45
C LEU A 131 -2.80 21.90 21.47
N LYS A 132 -2.88 23.21 21.22
CA LYS A 132 -2.35 24.23 22.13
C LYS A 132 -3.46 24.82 22.98
N LEU A 133 -3.24 24.99 24.28
CA LEU A 133 -4.16 25.72 25.14
C LEU A 133 -3.88 27.21 25.01
N GLU A 134 -4.93 28.00 24.74
CA GLU A 134 -4.88 29.46 24.77
C GLU A 134 -5.95 29.96 25.74
N VAL A 135 -5.54 30.75 26.74
CA VAL A 135 -6.41 31.21 27.82
C VAL A 135 -6.80 32.67 27.58
N ASP A 136 -8.10 32.96 27.47
CA ASP A 136 -8.65 34.30 27.25
C ASP A 136 -9.65 34.66 28.38
N PRO A 137 -9.36 35.65 29.24
CA PRO A 137 -8.14 36.47 29.30
C PRO A 137 -6.95 35.72 29.90
N ALA A 138 -5.72 36.09 29.54
CA ALA A 138 -4.46 35.41 29.90
C ALA A 138 -4.21 35.21 31.42
N THR A 139 -4.99 35.86 32.28
CA THR A 139 -5.01 35.61 33.72
C THR A 139 -6.43 35.19 34.09
N PRO A 140 -6.69 33.89 34.24
CA PRO A 140 -8.00 33.43 34.67
C PRO A 140 -8.23 33.82 36.14
N PRO A 141 -9.46 34.18 36.52
CA PRO A 141 -9.81 34.40 37.92
C PRO A 141 -9.72 33.07 38.71
N ASP A 142 -9.11 33.11 39.89
CA ASP A 142 -8.84 31.94 40.72
C ASP A 142 -10.11 31.11 41.03
N GLY A 143 -10.00 29.79 40.87
CA GLY A 143 -11.05 28.84 41.23
C GLY A 143 -12.25 28.79 40.29
N ARG A 144 -12.13 29.36 39.08
CA ARG A 144 -13.20 29.34 38.08
C ARG A 144 -13.02 28.23 37.05
N ARG A 145 -14.15 27.77 36.53
CA ARG A 145 -14.24 26.71 35.52
C ARG A 145 -14.38 27.28 34.12
N VAL A 146 -13.90 26.54 33.12
CA VAL A 146 -14.10 26.86 31.71
C VAL A 146 -15.60 26.84 31.41
N ALA A 147 -16.15 28.00 31.02
CA ALA A 147 -17.54 28.14 30.61
C ALA A 147 -17.70 27.98 29.10
N GLN A 148 -16.67 28.33 28.34
CA GLN A 148 -16.69 28.26 26.89
C GLN A 148 -15.32 27.85 26.35
N GLN A 149 -15.35 27.01 25.32
CA GLN A 149 -14.18 26.65 24.53
C GLN A 149 -14.46 26.88 23.05
N ASN A 150 -13.44 27.26 22.30
CA ASN A 150 -13.47 27.37 20.85
C ASN A 150 -12.16 26.80 20.29
N PRO A 151 -12.18 25.75 19.45
CA PRO A 151 -13.35 25.07 18.86
C PRO A 151 -14.21 24.27 19.87
N PRO A 152 -15.48 23.97 19.54
CA PRO A 152 -16.36 23.18 20.42
C PRO A 152 -15.86 21.73 20.55
N PRO A 153 -16.24 21.04 21.64
CA PRO A 153 -15.79 19.67 21.90
C PRO A 153 -16.18 18.72 20.77
N GLY A 154 -15.28 17.79 20.44
CA GLY A 154 -15.47 16.81 19.36
C GLY A 154 -15.18 17.34 17.95
N THR A 155 -14.85 18.62 17.80
CA THR A 155 -14.45 19.18 16.49
C THR A 155 -13.12 18.59 16.06
N GLN A 156 -13.03 18.10 14.82
CA GLN A 156 -11.76 17.67 14.24
C GLN A 156 -10.94 18.90 13.84
N SER A 157 -9.91 19.20 14.62
CA SER A 157 -9.02 20.33 14.36
C SER A 157 -7.63 19.85 13.95
N PRO A 158 -6.95 20.54 13.02
CA PRO A 158 -5.57 20.21 12.68
C PRO A 158 -4.70 20.18 13.94
N LYS A 159 -3.78 19.23 14.00
CA LYS A 159 -2.76 19.21 15.06
C LYS A 159 -2.01 20.55 15.09
N GLY A 160 -1.76 21.08 16.28
CA GLY A 160 -1.15 22.38 16.49
C GLY A 160 -2.12 23.57 16.56
N THR A 161 -3.43 23.36 16.38
CA THR A 161 -4.45 24.41 16.53
C THR A 161 -4.56 24.88 17.99
N SER A 162 -4.71 26.20 18.20
CA SER A 162 -5.00 26.79 19.51
C SER A 162 -6.48 26.60 19.87
N VAL A 163 -6.73 26.02 21.04
CA VAL A 163 -8.04 25.93 21.67
C VAL A 163 -8.15 27.06 22.68
N VAL A 164 -9.00 28.05 22.35
CA VAL A 164 -9.25 29.21 23.20
C VAL A 164 -10.30 28.84 24.26
N VAL A 165 -9.93 28.94 25.53
CA VAL A 165 -10.84 28.73 26.66
C VAL A 165 -11.17 30.05 27.35
N ARG A 166 -12.43 30.21 27.72
CA ARG A 166 -12.94 31.33 28.50
C ARG A 166 -13.55 30.84 29.80
N PHE A 167 -13.15 31.46 30.89
CA PHE A 167 -13.63 31.14 32.24
C PHE A 167 -14.93 31.91 32.54
N GLY A 168 -15.91 31.22 33.12
CA GLY A 168 -17.20 31.82 33.49
C GLY A 168 -17.09 32.79 34.67
N PRO A 169 -18.15 33.54 35.01
CA PRO A 169 -18.28 34.29 36.27
C PRO A 169 -18.33 33.41 37.53
#